data_AF-D8JVW4-F1
#
_entry.id   AF-D8JVW4-F1
#
_cell.length_a   1.000
_cell.length_b   1.000
_cell.length_c   1.000
_cell.angle_alpha   90.00
_cell.angle_beta   90.00
_cell.angle_gamma   90.00
#
_symmetry.space_group_name_H-M   'P 1'
#
loop_
_entity.id
_entity.type
_entity.pdbx_description
1 polymer ?
#
loop_
_entity_poly.entity_id
_entity_poly.type
_entity_poly.pdbx_seq_one_letter_code
_entity_poly.pdbx_strand_id
1 'polypeptide(L)'
;MPRTVPEKMDSAERSAYLGISAAMGLAHTTAENAGWYRNPETGEPVKRNFGEVVALMHSELSEALEADRKNLMDDKLPHRSGIEVEFADCIIRIFDTAQALGLDLPGAIIEKNRFNQQRADHKLEARAAGGKRY
;
A
#
# COMPACT_ATOMS: atom_id res chain seq x y z
N MET A 1 6.51 -20.44 -0.23
CA MET A 1 6.08 -20.91 1.11
C MET A 1 4.56 -20.83 1.15
N PRO A 2 3.82 -21.87 1.57
CA PRO A 2 2.38 -21.75 1.78
C PRO A 2 2.10 -20.74 2.90
N ARG A 3 1.27 -19.72 2.63
CA ARG A 3 0.84 -18.72 3.61
C ARG A 3 -0.10 -19.40 4.60
N THR A 4 0.40 -19.74 5.80
CA THR A 4 -0.44 -20.26 6.87
C THR A 4 -1.10 -19.09 7.59
N VAL A 5 -2.44 -19.05 7.59
CA VAL A 5 -3.19 -18.08 8.40
C VAL A 5 -2.80 -18.28 9.87
N PRO A 6 -2.29 -17.25 10.56
CA PRO A 6 -1.97 -17.34 11.99
C PRO A 6 -3.16 -17.84 12.81
N GLU A 7 -2.93 -18.83 13.69
CA GLU A 7 -3.97 -19.62 14.38
C GLU A 7 -4.92 -18.83 15.31
N LYS A 8 -4.66 -17.54 15.56
CA LYS A 8 -5.50 -16.68 16.41
C LYS A 8 -5.75 -15.35 15.70
N MET A 9 -6.64 -15.32 14.73
CA MET A 9 -7.23 -14.08 14.19
C MET A 9 -8.70 -14.01 14.59
N ASP A 10 -9.17 -12.85 15.03
CA ASP A 10 -10.60 -12.60 15.15
C ASP A 10 -11.26 -12.46 13.75
N SER A 11 -12.58 -12.31 13.70
CA SER A 11 -13.32 -12.20 12.44
C SER A 11 -12.93 -10.98 11.60
N ALA A 12 -12.62 -9.85 12.25
CA ALA A 12 -12.24 -8.62 11.56
C ALA A 12 -10.82 -8.75 10.98
N GLU A 13 -9.90 -9.28 11.77
CA GLU A 13 -8.52 -9.56 11.36
C GLU A 13 -8.48 -10.56 10.21
N ARG A 14 -9.29 -11.63 10.27
CA ARG A 14 -9.39 -12.60 9.18
C ARG A 14 -9.92 -11.96 7.90
N SER A 15 -10.91 -11.08 8.01
CA SER A 15 -11.48 -10.37 6.87
C SER A 15 -10.45 -9.42 6.24
N ALA A 16 -9.71 -8.67 7.07
CA ALA A 16 -8.62 -7.82 6.63
C ALA A 16 -7.51 -8.63 5.95
N TYR A 17 -7.10 -9.76 6.55
CA TYR A 17 -6.06 -10.63 6.01
C TYR A 17 -6.41 -11.11 4.60
N LEU A 18 -7.62 -11.64 4.43
CA LEU A 18 -8.10 -12.16 3.15
C LEU A 18 -8.29 -11.04 2.12
N GLY A 19 -8.87 -9.91 2.53
CA GLY A 19 -9.09 -8.76 1.65
C GLY A 19 -7.79 -8.17 1.11
N ILE A 20 -6.80 -7.94 1.98
CA ILE A 20 -5.49 -7.42 1.58
C ILE A 20 -4.75 -8.46 0.72
N SER A 21 -4.81 -9.74 1.09
CA SER A 21 -4.24 -10.82 0.26
C SER A 21 -4.81 -10.84 -1.16
N ALA A 22 -6.13 -10.68 -1.30
CA ALA A 22 -6.79 -10.62 -2.59
C ALA A 22 -6.42 -9.35 -3.37
N ALA A 23 -6.39 -8.19 -2.71
CA ALA A 23 -6.00 -6.93 -3.33
C ALA A 23 -4.54 -6.95 -3.82
N MET A 24 -3.63 -7.58 -3.07
CA MET A 24 -2.25 -7.86 -3.50
C MET A 24 -2.19 -8.68 -4.78
N GLY A 25 -2.95 -9.77 -4.84
CA GLY A 25 -3.04 -10.59 -6.05
C GLY A 25 -3.59 -9.80 -7.25
N LEU A 26 -4.62 -8.99 -7.04
CA LEU A 26 -5.24 -8.15 -8.08
C LEU A 26 -4.27 -7.09 -8.62
N ALA A 27 -3.59 -6.36 -7.74
CA ALA A 27 -2.62 -5.33 -8.11
C ALA A 27 -1.47 -5.94 -8.93
N HIS A 28 -0.92 -7.07 -8.45
CA HIS A 28 0.17 -7.76 -9.13
C HIS A 28 -0.24 -8.31 -10.50
N THR A 29 -1.42 -8.93 -10.59
CA THR A 29 -1.95 -9.45 -11.88
C THR A 29 -2.15 -8.31 -12.88
N THR A 30 -2.65 -7.16 -12.43
CA THR A 30 -2.80 -5.97 -13.28
C THR A 30 -1.44 -5.50 -13.81
N ALA A 31 -0.43 -5.43 -12.96
CA ALA A 31 0.92 -5.03 -13.35
C ALA A 31 1.59 -6.04 -14.30
N GLU A 32 1.43 -7.34 -14.05
CA GLU A 32 1.95 -8.40 -14.92
C GLU A 32 1.30 -8.35 -16.31
N ASN A 33 -0.02 -8.19 -16.38
CA ASN A 33 -0.75 -8.07 -17.64
C ASN A 33 -0.37 -6.81 -18.43
N ALA A 34 0.02 -5.74 -17.74
CA ALA A 34 0.57 -4.54 -18.37
C ALA A 34 2.05 -4.68 -18.78
N GLY A 35 2.68 -5.84 -18.54
CA GLY A 35 4.04 -6.16 -19.00
C GLY A 35 5.16 -5.69 -18.07
N TRP A 36 4.87 -5.18 -16.87
CA TRP A 36 5.88 -4.62 -15.95
C TRP A 36 6.90 -5.64 -15.43
N TYR A 37 6.61 -6.94 -15.57
CA TYR A 37 7.46 -8.04 -15.14
C TYR A 37 8.06 -8.81 -16.33
N ARG A 38 8.01 -8.25 -17.54
CA ARG A 38 8.59 -8.84 -18.74
C ARG A 38 9.49 -7.83 -19.44
N ASN A 39 10.56 -8.33 -20.04
CA ASN A 39 11.38 -7.53 -20.94
C ASN A 39 10.56 -7.23 -22.21
N PRO A 40 10.38 -5.98 -22.63
CA PRO A 40 9.58 -5.65 -23.82
C PRO A 40 10.14 -6.18 -25.13
N GLU A 41 11.46 -6.36 -25.24
CA GLU A 41 12.14 -6.85 -26.44
C GLU A 41 12.16 -8.38 -26.50
N THR A 42 12.40 -9.04 -25.37
CA THR A 42 12.62 -10.50 -25.33
C THR A 42 11.44 -11.30 -24.77
N GLY A 43 10.52 -10.67 -24.05
CA GLY A 43 9.40 -11.32 -23.34
C GLY A 43 9.80 -12.07 -22.07
N GLU A 44 11.10 -12.14 -21.75
CA GLU A 44 11.65 -12.85 -20.59
C GLU A 44 11.24 -12.19 -19.27
N PRO A 45 11.04 -12.95 -18.19
CA PRO A 45 10.73 -12.40 -16.88
C PRO A 45 11.81 -11.42 -16.38
N VAL A 46 11.38 -10.28 -15.85
CA VAL A 46 12.27 -9.27 -15.26
C VAL A 46 11.95 -9.09 -13.78
N LYS A 47 13.01 -9.06 -12.97
CA LYS A 47 12.93 -8.59 -11.60
C LYS A 47 13.05 -7.06 -11.58
N ARG A 48 12.01 -6.39 -11.11
CA ARG A 48 12.02 -4.93 -10.94
C ARG A 48 13.06 -4.50 -9.89
N ASN A 49 13.70 -3.35 -10.12
CA ASN A 49 14.66 -2.80 -9.17
C ASN A 49 13.92 -2.28 -7.92
N PHE A 50 14.38 -2.68 -6.73
CA PHE A 50 13.72 -2.31 -5.49
C PHE A 50 13.73 -0.79 -5.23
N GLY A 51 14.83 -0.11 -5.54
CA GLY A 51 14.93 1.35 -5.39
C GLY A 51 14.00 2.11 -6.32
N GLU A 52 13.85 1.64 -7.56
CA GLU A 52 12.94 2.25 -8.54
C GLU A 52 11.47 2.10 -8.11
N VAL A 53 11.06 0.92 -7.64
CA VAL A 53 9.67 0.73 -7.19
C VAL A 53 9.36 1.55 -5.93
N VAL A 54 10.33 1.73 -5.02
CA VAL A 54 10.18 2.62 -3.87
C VAL A 54 10.09 4.08 -4.32
N ALA A 55 10.93 4.52 -5.26
CA ALA A 55 10.86 5.88 -5.81
C ALA A 55 9.49 6.18 -6.46
N LEU A 56 8.89 5.21 -7.14
CA LEU A 56 7.53 5.33 -7.68
C LEU A 56 6.45 5.43 -6.60
N MET A 57 6.67 4.89 -5.39
CA MET A 57 5.73 5.11 -4.27
C MET A 57 5.88 6.52 -3.70
N HIS A 58 7.11 7.05 -3.68
CA HIS A 58 7.37 8.41 -3.26
C HIS A 58 6.77 9.46 -4.21
N SER A 59 6.71 9.20 -5.52
CA SER A 59 6.03 10.11 -6.45
C SER A 59 4.55 10.25 -6.09
N GLU A 60 3.82 9.16 -5.86
CA GLU A 60 2.36 9.26 -5.64
C GLU A 60 2.05 10.02 -4.33
N LEU A 61 2.88 9.83 -3.29
CA LEU A 61 2.75 10.62 -2.07
C LEU A 61 3.05 12.11 -2.27
N SER A 62 3.93 12.44 -3.22
CA SER A 62 4.23 13.83 -3.58
C SER A 62 3.09 14.44 -4.42
N GLU A 63 2.46 13.64 -5.29
CA GLU A 63 1.28 14.02 -6.06
C GLU A 63 0.06 14.23 -5.15
N ALA A 64 -0.14 13.37 -4.15
CA ALA A 64 -1.17 13.55 -3.12
C ALA A 64 -0.99 14.87 -2.35
N LEU A 65 0.25 15.21 -1.98
CA LEU A 65 0.57 16.48 -1.31
C LEU A 65 0.29 17.68 -2.23
N GLU A 66 0.61 17.57 -3.51
CA GLU A 66 0.32 18.60 -4.50
C GLU A 66 -1.19 18.80 -4.70
N ALA A 67 -1.95 17.70 -4.75
CA ALA A 67 -3.41 17.71 -4.86
C ALA A 67 -4.06 18.37 -3.63
N ASP A 68 -3.57 18.09 -2.41
CA ASP A 68 -4.01 18.78 -1.19
C ASP A 68 -3.72 20.28 -1.25
N ARG A 69 -2.48 20.64 -1.58
CA ARG A 69 -2.03 22.04 -1.65
C ARG A 69 -2.83 22.89 -2.64
N LYS A 70 -3.30 22.28 -3.72
CA LYS A 70 -4.04 22.94 -4.80
C LYS A 70 -5.54 22.64 -4.79
N ASN A 71 -6.02 21.81 -3.87
CA ASN A 71 -7.40 21.32 -3.81
C ASN A 71 -7.88 20.75 -5.15
N LEU A 72 -7.08 19.83 -5.73
CA LEU A 72 -7.32 19.24 -7.05
C LEU A 72 -8.24 18.02 -7.00
N MET A 73 -9.02 17.86 -8.06
CA MET A 73 -9.61 16.57 -8.46
C MET A 73 -8.58 15.78 -9.28
N ASP A 74 -8.71 14.46 -9.34
CA ASP A 74 -7.82 13.64 -10.15
C ASP A 74 -8.06 13.83 -11.66
N ASP A 75 -7.00 13.77 -12.46
CA ASP A 75 -7.08 13.99 -13.90
C ASP A 75 -7.76 12.82 -14.64
N LYS A 76 -7.57 11.58 -14.15
CA LYS A 76 -8.09 10.35 -14.80
C LYS A 76 -9.50 10.01 -14.29
N LEU A 77 -9.77 10.34 -13.03
CA LEU A 77 -11.03 10.14 -12.30
C LEU A 77 -11.54 11.49 -11.79
N PRO A 78 -12.03 12.38 -12.67
CA PRO A 78 -12.36 13.78 -12.34
C PRO A 78 -13.49 13.97 -11.31
N HIS A 79 -14.14 12.88 -10.90
CA HIS A 79 -15.15 12.85 -9.85
C HIS A 79 -14.59 12.46 -8.47
N ARG A 80 -13.28 12.17 -8.35
CA ARG A 80 -12.56 11.84 -7.11
C ARG A 80 -11.55 12.93 -6.78
N SER A 81 -11.28 13.13 -5.49
CA SER A 81 -10.19 14.01 -5.07
C SER A 81 -8.85 13.43 -5.52
N GLY A 82 -7.93 14.28 -5.98
CA GLY A 82 -6.56 13.85 -6.31
C GLY A 82 -5.87 13.19 -5.12
N ILE A 83 -6.12 13.66 -3.89
CA ILE A 83 -5.57 13.06 -2.67
C ILE A 83 -6.00 11.59 -2.52
N GLU A 84 -7.29 11.31 -2.74
CA GLU A 84 -7.86 9.96 -2.61
C GLU A 84 -7.28 9.01 -3.66
N VAL A 85 -7.16 9.47 -4.91
CA VAL A 85 -6.65 8.66 -6.02
C VAL A 85 -5.16 8.38 -5.85
N GLU A 86 -4.36 9.38 -5.48
CA GLU A 86 -2.91 9.19 -5.31
C GLU A 86 -2.57 8.27 -4.12
N PHE A 87 -3.39 8.28 -3.05
CA PHE A 87 -3.28 7.26 -2.00
C PHE A 87 -3.63 5.87 -2.51
N ALA A 88 -4.65 5.74 -3.36
CA ALA A 88 -4.98 4.46 -3.98
C ALA A 88 -3.84 3.95 -4.87
N ASP A 89 -3.25 4.82 -5.70
CA ASP A 89 -2.11 4.49 -6.57
C ASP A 89 -0.89 4.04 -5.74
N CYS A 90 -0.59 4.73 -4.64
CA CYS A 90 0.47 4.30 -3.71
C CYS A 90 0.19 2.92 -3.09
N ILE A 91 -1.04 2.66 -2.63
CA ILE A 91 -1.45 1.36 -2.09
C ILE A 91 -1.31 0.25 -3.13
N ILE A 92 -1.74 0.49 -4.37
CA ILE A 92 -1.61 -0.47 -5.48
C ILE A 92 -0.15 -0.82 -5.72
N ARG A 93 0.76 0.16 -5.72
CA ARG A 93 2.21 -0.08 -5.88
C ARG A 93 2.78 -0.90 -4.75
N ILE A 94 2.41 -0.61 -3.50
CA ILE A 94 2.83 -1.38 -2.32
C ILE A 94 2.35 -2.82 -2.43
N PHE A 95 1.09 -3.02 -2.82
CA PHE A 95 0.47 -4.33 -2.96
C PHE A 95 1.10 -5.18 -4.06
N ASP A 96 1.30 -4.60 -5.25
CA ASP A 96 2.04 -5.25 -6.35
C ASP A 96 3.44 -5.67 -5.88
N THR A 97 4.20 -4.73 -5.30
CA THR A 97 5.58 -4.98 -4.86
C THR A 97 5.63 -6.05 -3.76
N ALA A 98 4.73 -6.00 -2.78
CA ALA A 98 4.67 -6.98 -1.71
C ALA A 98 4.34 -8.38 -2.23
N GLN A 99 3.43 -8.49 -3.22
CA GLN A 99 3.08 -9.75 -3.85
C GLN A 99 4.27 -10.30 -4.66
N ALA A 100 4.93 -9.47 -5.47
CA ALA A 100 6.09 -9.85 -6.27
C ALA A 100 7.29 -10.31 -5.42
N LEU A 101 7.47 -9.71 -4.23
CA LEU A 101 8.51 -10.08 -3.28
C LEU A 101 8.12 -11.26 -2.37
N GLY A 102 6.87 -11.74 -2.43
CA GLY A 102 6.38 -12.82 -1.59
C GLY A 102 6.24 -12.47 -0.11
N LEU A 103 6.02 -11.19 0.22
CA LEU A 103 5.87 -10.72 1.59
C LEU A 103 4.50 -11.11 2.18
N ASP A 104 4.45 -11.40 3.49
CA ASP A 104 3.20 -11.50 4.25
C ASP A 104 2.79 -10.13 4.81
N LEU A 105 2.54 -9.18 3.90
CA LEU A 105 2.07 -7.84 4.25
C LEU A 105 0.77 -7.85 5.08
N PRO A 106 -0.25 -8.68 4.78
CA PRO A 106 -1.47 -8.73 5.58
C PRO A 106 -1.20 -9.18 7.02
N GLY A 107 -0.37 -10.22 7.22
CA GLY A 107 0.06 -10.66 8.54
C GLY A 107 0.80 -9.56 9.31
N ALA A 108 1.76 -8.91 8.66
CA ALA A 108 2.53 -7.81 9.25
C ALA A 108 1.64 -6.63 9.68
N ILE A 109 0.61 -6.28 8.90
CA ILE A 109 -0.36 -5.23 9.25
C ILE A 109 -1.13 -5.60 10.53
N ILE A 110 -1.61 -6.85 10.62
CA ILE A 110 -2.38 -7.31 11.78
C ILE A 110 -1.52 -7.29 13.05
N GLU A 111 -0.31 -7.86 12.99
CA GLU A 111 0.62 -7.86 14.12
C GLU A 111 1.01 -6.44 14.53
N LYS A 112 1.28 -5.55 13.56
CA LYS A 112 1.62 -4.16 13.85
C LYS A 112 0.45 -3.39 14.47
N ASN A 113 -0.77 -3.64 14.03
CA ASN A 113 -1.96 -3.02 14.62
C ASN A 113 -2.18 -3.45 16.07
N ARG A 114 -2.03 -4.75 16.39
CA ARG A 114 -2.07 -5.26 17.77
C ARG A 114 -1.02 -4.57 18.65
N PHE A 115 0.20 -4.44 18.16
CA PHE A 115 1.27 -3.73 18.86
C PHE A 115 0.92 -2.25 19.08
N ASN A 116 0.44 -1.56 18.04
CA ASN A 116 0.10 -0.13 18.12
C ASN A 116 -1.06 0.14 19.10
N GLN A 117 -2.01 -0.79 19.26
CA GLN A 117 -3.08 -0.69 20.27
C GLN A 117 -2.54 -0.73 21.70
N GLN A 118 -1.43 -1.42 21.93
CA GLN A 118 -0.80 -1.54 23.25
C GLN A 118 0.24 -0.44 23.52
N ARG A 119 0.61 0.34 22.50
CA ARG A 119 1.64 1.38 22.60
C ARG A 119 1.14 2.56 23.44
N ALA A 120 1.77 2.76 24.59
CA ALA A 120 1.44 3.79 25.57
C ALA A 120 1.50 5.24 25.05
N ASP A 121 2.19 5.51 23.94
CA ASP A 121 2.41 6.85 23.37
C ASP A 121 1.19 7.42 22.59
N HIS A 122 0.10 6.67 22.49
CA HIS A 122 -1.15 7.12 21.85
C HIS A 122 -2.22 7.58 22.87
N LYS A 123 -1.84 7.81 24.13
CA LYS A 123 -2.71 8.51 25.08
C LYS A 123 -2.98 9.92 24.55
N LEU A 124 -4.25 10.34 24.57
CA LEU A 124 -4.72 11.67 24.18
C LEU A 124 -3.87 12.81 24.77
N GLU A 125 -3.32 12.58 25.97
CA GLU A 125 -2.41 13.47 26.69
C GLU A 125 -1.14 13.85 25.90
N ALA A 126 -0.60 12.97 25.05
CA ALA A 126 0.60 13.25 24.24
C ALA A 126 0.27 14.01 22.94
N ARG A 127 -0.97 13.95 22.45
CA ARG A 127 -1.42 14.65 21.22
C ARG A 127 -1.87 16.09 21.46
N ALA A 128 -2.21 16.44 22.70
CA ALA A 128 -2.60 17.79 23.11
C ALA A 128 -1.43 18.80 23.12
N ALA A 129 -0.18 18.36 22.95
CA ALA A 129 1.03 19.19 23.01
C ALA A 129 1.37 19.92 21.69
N GLY A 130 0.37 20.18 20.82
CA GLY A 130 0.54 21.04 19.65
C GLY A 130 1.36 20.42 18.52
N GLY A 131 0.90 19.30 17.97
CA GLY A 131 1.48 18.73 16.75
C GLY A 131 1.48 19.77 15.62
N LYS A 132 2.64 19.95 14.98
CA LYS A 132 2.84 20.91 13.88
C LYS A 132 1.81 20.69 12.77
N ARG A 133 1.25 21.78 12.27
CA ARG A 133 0.60 21.79 10.95
C ARG A 133 1.73 21.88 9.93
N TYR A 134 2.18 20.69 9.50
CA TYR A 134 3.32 20.39 8.63
C TYR A 134 4.69 20.72 9.26
#